data_AF-A0A3B0MF68-F1
#
_entry.id   AF-A0A3B0MF68-F1
#
_cell.length_a   1.000
_cell.length_b   1.000
_cell.length_c   1.000
_cell.angle_alpha   90.00
_cell.angle_beta   90.00
_cell.angle_gamma   90.00
#
_symmetry.space_group_name_H-M   'P 1'
#
loop_
_entity.id
_entity.type
_entity.pdbx_description
1 polymer ?
#
loop_
_entity_poly.entity_id
_entity_poly.type
_entity_poly.pdbx_seq_one_letter_code
_entity_poly.pdbx_strand_id
1 'polypeptide(L)'
;MSTGLPVSRVVKVTLDMSPRAASSRNFGSLLVVGDSPVIDPFERLRAYSNIEEVANDFGTTAPEYQAASLYYQQSPKPVDLYVGRWVKAASPALLRGGILSEEEAKISNFTAITDGAMVISVNGKNVKLTGIDFSQETNLNGVAARISEKMNTSTMTWNDNDRRFLVTSNTAGKAGSVGFASAPESGTDLLVLLKLTQESGATPVSGMDGETIVDAVTTLADFLSKWYGLVVTAALSTDEVKGIANFIGAAGSSRVFGYTTQDTAVLDSTKADDIASQLKQAKYQRVFTQYSASTPYATASAFGRAFYVNFNGNNTTITLKFKQ
;
A
#
# COMPACT_ATOMS: atom_id res chain seq x y z
N MET A 1 -13.86 -22.26 -67.95
CA MET A 1 -12.63 -22.12 -67.14
C MET A 1 -12.65 -20.74 -66.50
N SER A 2 -12.96 -20.66 -65.21
CA SER A 2 -13.07 -19.40 -64.47
C SER A 2 -11.67 -18.94 -64.05
N THR A 3 -11.15 -17.92 -64.73
CA THR A 3 -9.89 -17.25 -64.43
C THR A 3 -10.07 -16.40 -63.17
N GLY A 4 -9.72 -16.94 -62.00
CA GLY A 4 -9.80 -16.22 -60.73
C GLY A 4 -8.78 -15.07 -60.69
N LEU A 5 -9.27 -13.83 -60.57
CA LEU A 5 -8.44 -12.66 -60.30
C LEU A 5 -7.81 -12.82 -58.90
N PRO A 6 -6.49 -12.59 -58.72
CA PRO A 6 -5.85 -12.72 -57.43
C PRO A 6 -6.37 -11.65 -56.44
N VAL A 7 -6.85 -12.11 -55.28
CA VAL A 7 -7.42 -11.31 -54.17
C VAL A 7 -6.44 -10.28 -53.59
N SER A 8 -5.14 -10.36 -53.92
CA SER A 8 -4.12 -9.38 -53.53
C SER A 8 -4.31 -7.99 -54.14
N ARG A 9 -5.20 -7.80 -55.14
CA ARG A 9 -5.54 -6.48 -55.69
C ARG A 9 -6.69 -5.76 -54.99
N VAL A 10 -7.43 -6.42 -54.08
CA VAL A 10 -8.59 -5.80 -53.41
C VAL A 10 -8.25 -5.32 -51.99
N VAL A 11 -7.29 -5.94 -51.31
CA VAL A 11 -6.87 -5.51 -49.97
C VAL A 11 -5.35 -5.55 -49.87
N LYS A 12 -4.74 -4.37 -49.69
CA LYS A 12 -3.33 -4.23 -49.34
C LYS A 12 -3.24 -4.21 -47.81
N VAL A 13 -3.10 -5.39 -47.18
CA VAL A 13 -2.79 -5.46 -45.75
C VAL A 13 -1.28 -5.29 -45.61
N THR A 14 -0.85 -4.06 -45.32
CA THR A 14 0.49 -3.81 -44.79
C THR A 14 0.42 -4.06 -43.29
N LEU A 15 1.01 -5.15 -42.83
CA LEU A 15 1.16 -5.41 -41.41
C LEU A 15 2.35 -4.57 -40.93
N ASP A 16 2.06 -3.35 -40.51
CA ASP A 16 3.03 -2.49 -39.84
C ASP A 16 3.23 -3.04 -38.43
N MET A 17 4.15 -4.01 -38.31
CA MET A 17 4.71 -4.37 -37.01
C MET A 17 5.68 -3.27 -36.60
N SER A 18 5.15 -2.09 -36.26
CA SER A 18 5.92 -1.15 -35.45
C SER A 18 6.36 -1.93 -34.20
N PRO A 19 7.65 -1.96 -33.83
CA PRO A 19 8.05 -2.55 -32.57
C PRO A 19 7.19 -1.89 -31.50
N ARG A 20 6.46 -2.69 -30.72
CA ARG A 20 5.77 -2.20 -29.53
C ARG A 20 6.86 -1.55 -28.69
N ALA A 21 6.92 -0.21 -28.72
CA ALA A 21 8.00 0.53 -28.09
C ALA A 21 8.17 -0.02 -26.68
N ALA A 22 9.41 -0.30 -26.27
CA ALA A 22 9.69 -0.68 -24.89
C ALA A 22 8.92 0.31 -24.01
N SER A 23 8.01 -0.20 -23.16
CA SER A 23 7.18 0.64 -22.29
C SER A 23 8.10 1.65 -21.64
N SER A 24 8.01 2.92 -22.03
CA SER A 24 8.78 3.98 -21.39
C SER A 24 8.42 3.93 -19.91
N ARG A 25 9.41 3.85 -19.04
CA ARG A 25 9.17 3.91 -17.59
C ARG A 25 8.32 5.15 -17.31
N ASN A 26 7.24 4.99 -16.54
CA ASN A 26 6.40 6.12 -16.19
C ASN A 26 7.22 7.02 -15.24
N PHE A 27 7.78 8.10 -15.78
CA PHE A 27 8.46 9.12 -14.97
C PHE A 27 7.48 9.95 -14.12
N GLY A 28 6.18 9.65 -14.22
CA GLY A 28 5.10 10.44 -13.68
C GLY A 28 4.43 9.90 -12.41
N SER A 29 4.86 8.76 -11.86
CA SER A 29 4.20 8.16 -10.68
C SER A 29 4.96 8.43 -9.37
N LEU A 30 4.23 8.90 -8.37
CA LEU A 30 4.72 9.08 -7.00
C LEU A 30 4.52 7.80 -6.17
N LEU A 31 5.54 7.43 -5.39
CA LEU A 31 5.42 6.52 -4.26
C LEU A 31 5.35 7.33 -2.95
N VAL A 32 4.25 7.17 -2.22
CA VAL A 32 4.08 7.68 -0.86
C VAL A 32 4.33 6.53 0.11
N VAL A 33 5.35 6.64 0.94
CA VAL A 33 5.65 5.61 1.95
C VAL A 33 5.13 6.07 3.30
N GLY A 34 4.40 5.21 3.98
CA GLY A 34 3.86 5.50 5.31
C GLY A 34 3.91 4.30 6.25
N ASP A 35 3.73 4.60 7.53
CA ASP A 35 3.82 3.66 8.64
C ASP A 35 2.44 3.32 9.25
N SER A 36 1.34 3.55 8.53
CA SER A 36 0.02 3.00 8.89
C SER A 36 -0.15 1.52 8.51
N PRO A 37 -0.84 0.70 9.34
CA PRO A 37 -0.99 -0.75 9.13
C PRO A 37 -2.12 -1.14 8.14
N VAL A 38 -2.56 -0.22 7.29
CA VAL A 38 -3.64 -0.47 6.30
C VAL A 38 -3.20 -1.47 5.23
N ILE A 39 -1.97 -1.31 4.72
CA ILE A 39 -1.31 -2.27 3.86
C ILE A 39 -0.44 -3.16 4.73
N ASP A 40 -0.58 -4.47 4.60
CA ASP A 40 0.17 -5.42 5.40
C ASP A 40 1.59 -5.69 4.83
N PRO A 41 2.47 -6.34 5.63
CA PRO A 41 3.85 -6.60 5.23
C PRO A 41 4.03 -7.55 4.03
N PHE A 42 3.01 -8.30 3.63
CA PHE A 42 3.09 -9.18 2.46
C PHE A 42 2.73 -8.43 1.17
N GLU A 43 1.68 -7.59 1.22
CA GLU A 43 1.30 -6.79 0.06
C GLU A 43 2.34 -5.70 -0.26
N ARG A 44 2.89 -5.05 0.78
CA ARG A 44 3.92 -3.99 0.74
C ARG A 44 3.59 -2.72 -0.05
N LEU A 45 2.94 -2.80 -1.19
CA LEU A 45 2.70 -1.68 -2.08
C LEU A 45 1.37 -1.85 -2.79
N ARG A 46 0.51 -0.83 -2.72
CA ARG A 46 -0.76 -0.78 -3.44
C ARG A 46 -0.77 0.39 -4.43
N ALA A 47 -1.35 0.15 -5.60
CA ALA A 47 -1.57 1.18 -6.62
C ALA A 47 -2.96 1.79 -6.45
N TYR A 48 -3.05 3.10 -6.64
CA TYR A 48 -4.30 3.87 -6.59
C TYR A 48 -4.41 4.73 -7.83
N SER A 49 -5.63 4.88 -8.34
CA SER A 49 -5.90 5.70 -9.54
C SER A 49 -6.56 7.05 -9.23
N ASN A 50 -7.05 7.22 -8.00
CA ASN A 50 -7.75 8.41 -7.55
C ASN A 50 -7.65 8.56 -6.01
N ILE A 51 -8.19 9.66 -5.49
CA ILE A 51 -8.09 9.99 -4.06
C ILE A 51 -9.20 9.31 -3.26
N GLU A 52 -10.31 8.95 -3.90
CA GLU A 52 -11.45 8.28 -3.30
C GLU A 52 -11.08 6.85 -2.87
N GLU A 53 -10.33 6.10 -3.68
CA GLU A 53 -9.78 4.79 -3.31
C GLU A 53 -8.84 4.89 -2.10
N VAL A 54 -7.97 5.90 -2.06
CA VAL A 54 -7.09 6.13 -0.90
C VAL A 54 -7.91 6.49 0.34
N ALA A 55 -8.98 7.28 0.19
CA ALA A 55 -9.87 7.64 1.29
C ALA A 55 -10.60 6.43 1.87
N ASN A 56 -11.03 5.50 1.01
CA ASN A 56 -11.73 4.29 1.43
C ASN A 56 -10.82 3.37 2.28
N ASP A 57 -9.53 3.29 1.94
CA ASP A 57 -8.59 2.41 2.63
C ASP A 57 -7.93 3.06 3.85
N PHE A 58 -7.48 4.31 3.74
CA PHE A 58 -6.73 4.99 4.80
C PHE A 58 -7.57 5.98 5.62
N GLY A 59 -8.80 6.28 5.19
CA GLY A 59 -9.56 7.42 5.68
C GLY A 59 -8.94 8.75 5.25
N THR A 60 -9.51 9.85 5.74
CA THR A 60 -9.06 11.21 5.37
C THR A 60 -8.03 11.81 6.33
N THR A 61 -7.73 11.11 7.42
CA THR A 61 -6.85 11.61 8.50
C THR A 61 -5.45 11.03 8.44
N ALA A 62 -5.26 9.90 7.74
CA ALA A 62 -3.96 9.26 7.64
C ALA A 62 -2.94 10.15 6.91
N PRO A 63 -1.67 10.16 7.34
CA PRO A 63 -0.58 10.85 6.66
C PRO A 63 -0.49 10.54 5.16
N GLU A 64 -0.71 9.29 4.78
CA GLU A 64 -0.68 8.79 3.41
C GLU A 64 -1.77 9.46 2.56
N TYR A 65 -2.99 9.59 3.09
CA TYR A 65 -4.07 10.30 2.43
C TYR A 65 -3.76 11.80 2.28
N GLN A 66 -3.22 12.44 3.32
CA GLN A 66 -2.90 13.87 3.28
C GLN A 66 -1.86 14.18 2.19
N ALA A 67 -0.81 13.35 2.08
CA ALA A 67 0.17 13.47 1.00
C ALA A 67 -0.44 13.16 -0.39
N ALA A 68 -1.24 12.10 -0.49
CA ALA A 68 -1.93 11.73 -1.73
C ALA A 68 -2.88 12.83 -2.22
N SER A 69 -3.59 13.49 -1.30
CA SER A 69 -4.52 14.58 -1.60
C SER A 69 -3.78 15.74 -2.26
N LEU A 70 -2.64 16.16 -1.71
CA LEU A 70 -1.79 17.21 -2.30
C LEU A 70 -1.27 16.85 -3.69
N TYR A 71 -0.95 15.58 -3.91
CA TYR A 71 -0.52 15.06 -5.21
C TYR A 71 -1.67 15.07 -6.25
N TYR A 72 -2.86 14.62 -5.87
CA TYR A 72 -4.02 14.57 -6.77
C TYR A 72 -4.74 15.91 -6.99
N GLN A 73 -4.51 16.91 -6.13
CA GLN A 73 -5.03 18.27 -6.30
C GLN A 73 -4.35 19.05 -7.43
N GLN A 74 -3.29 18.50 -8.04
CA GLN A 74 -2.56 19.16 -9.11
C GLN A 74 -3.38 19.19 -10.40
N SER A 75 -3.15 20.23 -11.22
CA SER A 75 -3.77 20.36 -12.54
C SER A 75 -2.70 20.51 -13.61
N PRO A 76 -2.53 19.56 -14.55
CA PRO A 76 -3.36 18.35 -14.73
C PRO A 76 -3.20 17.32 -13.62
N LYS A 77 -4.28 16.58 -13.34
CA LYS A 77 -4.35 15.59 -12.25
C LYS A 77 -3.50 14.36 -12.60
N PRO A 78 -2.59 13.92 -11.72
CA PRO A 78 -1.90 12.64 -11.87
C PRO A 78 -2.88 11.47 -11.90
N VAL A 79 -2.54 10.40 -12.61
CA VAL A 79 -3.38 9.19 -12.76
C VAL A 79 -2.87 7.99 -11.97
N ASP A 80 -1.57 7.93 -11.69
CA ASP A 80 -0.95 6.83 -10.96
C ASP A 80 -0.35 7.35 -9.64
N LEU A 81 -0.75 6.71 -8.54
CA LEU A 81 -0.13 6.83 -7.23
C LEU A 81 0.17 5.43 -6.68
N TYR A 82 1.32 5.28 -6.03
CA TYR A 82 1.62 4.10 -5.24
C TYR A 82 1.70 4.49 -3.77
N VAL A 83 1.11 3.69 -2.89
CA VAL A 83 1.32 3.80 -1.45
C VAL A 83 2.06 2.57 -0.97
N GLY A 84 3.21 2.79 -0.32
CA GLY A 84 4.08 1.74 0.21
C GLY A 84 4.03 1.68 1.73
N ARG A 85 4.07 0.46 2.25
CA ARG A 85 4.10 0.16 3.68
C ARG A 85 5.55 0.12 4.19
N TRP A 86 5.89 1.03 5.09
CA TRP A 86 7.04 0.91 5.96
C TRP A 86 6.66 0.24 7.28
N VAL A 87 7.23 -0.94 7.55
CA VAL A 87 7.05 -1.63 8.82
C VAL A 87 8.04 -1.04 9.84
N LYS A 88 7.76 0.18 10.31
CA LYS A 88 8.64 0.90 11.26
C LYS A 88 8.73 0.20 12.62
N ALA A 89 7.59 -0.25 13.12
CA ALA A 89 7.48 -1.09 14.31
C ALA A 89 7.08 -2.51 13.90
N ALA A 90 7.38 -3.48 14.75
CA ALA A 90 7.08 -4.88 14.49
C ALA A 90 5.58 -5.08 14.17
N SER A 91 5.30 -5.72 13.04
CA SER A 91 3.95 -6.06 12.59
C SER A 91 3.57 -7.45 13.06
N PRO A 92 2.35 -7.67 13.57
CA PRO A 92 1.86 -9.00 13.88
C PRO A 92 1.66 -9.85 12.62
N ALA A 93 1.66 -11.16 12.82
CA ALA A 93 1.19 -12.10 11.81
C ALA A 93 -0.33 -12.02 11.68
N LEU A 94 -0.84 -12.31 10.49
CA LEU A 94 -2.26 -12.34 10.23
C LEU A 94 -2.65 -13.47 9.29
N LEU A 95 -3.88 -13.93 9.38
CA LEU A 95 -4.51 -14.80 8.39
C LEU A 95 -5.59 -13.98 7.69
N ARG A 96 -5.40 -13.75 6.39
CA ARG A 96 -6.46 -13.18 5.56
C ARG A 96 -7.40 -14.32 5.19
N GLY A 97 -8.67 -14.24 5.60
CA GLY A 97 -9.70 -15.15 5.11
C GLY A 97 -9.90 -15.01 3.60
N GLY A 98 -10.57 -15.99 3.02
CA GLY A 98 -11.06 -15.90 1.64
C GLY A 98 -12.10 -14.79 1.50
N ILE A 99 -12.22 -14.25 0.29
CA ILE A 99 -13.20 -13.23 -0.04
C ILE A 99 -14.60 -13.85 0.01
N LEU A 100 -15.52 -13.26 0.76
CA LEU A 100 -16.93 -13.60 0.72
C LEU A 100 -17.62 -12.85 -0.43
N SER A 101 -18.41 -13.58 -1.20
CA SER A 101 -19.40 -12.99 -2.11
C SER A 101 -20.51 -12.32 -1.32
N GLU A 102 -21.30 -11.49 -1.99
CA GLU A 102 -22.44 -10.79 -1.37
C GLU A 102 -23.46 -11.76 -0.76
N GLU A 103 -23.67 -12.92 -1.41
CA GLU A 103 -24.56 -13.96 -0.92
C GLU A 103 -24.01 -14.66 0.33
N GLU A 104 -22.70 -14.93 0.36
CA GLU A 104 -22.05 -15.56 1.52
C GLU A 104 -21.95 -14.59 2.70
N ALA A 105 -21.77 -13.29 2.43
CA ALA A 105 -21.67 -12.23 3.44
C ALA A 105 -23.02 -11.81 4.07
N LYS A 106 -24.15 -12.40 3.65
CA LYS A 106 -25.46 -12.11 4.25
C LYS A 106 -25.46 -12.45 5.74
N ILE A 107 -25.81 -11.48 6.58
CA ILE A 107 -25.84 -11.64 8.04
C ILE A 107 -26.75 -12.81 8.48
N SER A 108 -27.80 -13.13 7.71
CA SER A 108 -28.67 -14.27 7.96
C SER A 108 -27.94 -15.62 7.97
N ASN A 109 -26.86 -15.76 7.21
CA ASN A 109 -26.02 -16.97 7.20
C ASN A 109 -25.29 -17.14 8.54
N PHE A 110 -24.99 -16.03 9.22
CA PHE A 110 -24.27 -16.01 10.48
C PHE A 110 -25.23 -16.12 11.66
N THR A 111 -26.33 -15.37 11.68
CA THR A 111 -27.30 -15.39 12.79
C THR A 111 -28.01 -16.75 12.97
N ALA A 112 -27.92 -17.62 11.96
CA ALA A 112 -28.38 -19.01 12.07
C ALA A 112 -27.50 -19.88 12.98
N ILE A 113 -26.29 -19.43 13.33
CA ILE A 113 -25.34 -20.17 14.15
C ILE A 113 -25.50 -19.79 15.63
N THR A 114 -25.89 -20.76 16.45
CA THR A 114 -26.07 -20.60 17.90
C THR A 114 -25.03 -21.36 18.74
N ASP A 115 -24.28 -22.28 18.13
CA ASP A 115 -23.22 -23.07 18.77
C ASP A 115 -22.05 -23.27 17.80
N GLY A 116 -21.47 -22.16 17.35
CA GLY A 116 -20.31 -22.13 16.45
C GLY A 116 -19.03 -22.57 17.15
N ALA A 117 -18.20 -23.31 16.43
CA ALA A 117 -16.92 -23.80 16.90
C ALA A 117 -15.87 -23.88 15.77
N MET A 118 -14.61 -23.73 16.15
CA MET A 118 -13.44 -23.91 15.26
C MET A 118 -12.17 -24.06 16.08
N VAL A 119 -11.12 -24.60 15.48
CA VAL A 119 -9.76 -24.55 16.04
C VAL A 119 -8.91 -23.67 15.14
N ILE A 120 -8.09 -22.79 15.72
CA ILE A 120 -7.14 -21.98 14.96
C ILE A 120 -5.74 -22.11 15.56
N SER A 121 -4.73 -22.23 14.70
CA SER A 121 -3.34 -22.26 15.15
C SER A 121 -2.79 -20.84 15.27
N VAL A 122 -2.36 -20.44 16.45
CA VAL A 122 -1.72 -19.13 16.71
C VAL A 122 -0.41 -19.37 17.44
N ASN A 123 0.69 -18.83 16.91
CA ASN A 123 2.05 -18.98 17.46
C ASN A 123 2.43 -20.47 17.70
N GLY A 124 2.00 -21.35 16.79
CA GLY A 124 2.23 -22.80 16.88
C GLY A 124 1.37 -23.54 17.90
N LYS A 125 0.40 -22.89 18.54
CA LYS A 125 -0.54 -23.51 19.50
C LYS A 125 -1.96 -23.50 18.95
N ASN A 126 -2.67 -24.60 19.17
CA ASN A 126 -4.08 -24.70 18.79
C ASN A 126 -4.96 -24.03 19.84
N VAL A 127 -5.72 -23.04 19.40
CA VAL A 127 -6.74 -22.32 20.18
C VAL A 127 -8.10 -22.90 19.80
N LYS A 128 -8.74 -23.59 20.74
CA LYS A 128 -10.07 -24.17 20.56
C LYS A 128 -11.13 -23.12 20.90
N LEU A 129 -12.03 -22.84 19.96
CA LEU A 129 -13.16 -21.93 20.13
C LEU A 129 -14.45 -22.74 20.04
N THR A 130 -15.34 -22.57 21.01
CA THR A 130 -16.61 -23.32 21.12
C THR A 130 -17.69 -22.44 21.73
N GLY A 131 -18.97 -22.80 21.50
CA GLY A 131 -20.11 -22.09 22.07
C GLY A 131 -20.19 -20.64 21.62
N ILE A 132 -19.91 -20.38 20.34
CA ILE A 132 -20.03 -19.06 19.73
C ILE A 132 -21.45 -18.89 19.18
N ASP A 133 -22.20 -17.93 19.70
CA ASP A 133 -23.56 -17.62 19.25
C ASP A 133 -23.56 -16.28 18.51
N PHE A 134 -24.03 -16.28 17.25
CA PHE A 134 -24.17 -15.09 16.41
C PHE A 134 -25.62 -14.61 16.28
N SER A 135 -26.58 -15.25 16.94
CA SER A 135 -28.02 -14.98 16.75
C SER A 135 -28.43 -13.53 17.03
N GLN A 136 -27.65 -12.79 17.82
CA GLN A 136 -27.90 -11.38 18.16
C GLN A 136 -27.02 -10.40 17.37
N GLU A 137 -26.13 -10.89 16.51
CA GLU A 137 -25.23 -10.02 15.75
C GLU A 137 -25.97 -9.35 14.58
N THR A 138 -25.74 -8.06 14.40
CA THR A 138 -26.47 -7.24 13.40
C THR A 138 -25.65 -7.00 12.13
N ASN A 139 -24.36 -7.30 12.16
CA ASN A 139 -23.41 -7.10 11.05
C ASN A 139 -22.16 -7.97 11.25
N LEU A 140 -21.31 -8.05 10.22
CA LEU A 140 -20.12 -8.89 10.22
C LEU A 140 -19.01 -8.39 11.17
N ASN A 141 -19.00 -7.10 11.52
CA ASN A 141 -18.11 -6.60 12.57
C ASN A 141 -18.49 -7.17 13.94
N GLY A 142 -19.80 -7.29 14.22
CA GLY A 142 -20.31 -7.95 15.42
C GLY A 142 -19.92 -9.43 15.49
N VAL A 143 -20.05 -10.15 14.36
CA VAL A 143 -19.57 -11.54 14.23
C VAL A 143 -18.08 -11.66 14.57
N ALA A 144 -17.24 -10.81 13.97
CA ALA A 144 -15.80 -10.80 14.23
C ALA A 144 -15.48 -10.46 15.71
N ALA A 145 -16.21 -9.52 16.30
CA ALA A 145 -16.07 -9.16 17.70
C ALA A 145 -16.43 -10.32 18.63
N ARG A 146 -17.55 -11.02 18.37
CA ARG A 146 -17.99 -12.18 19.15
C ARG A 146 -16.97 -13.31 19.14
N ILE A 147 -16.35 -13.57 17.99
CA ILE A 147 -15.25 -14.54 17.88
C ILE A 147 -14.04 -14.06 18.68
N SER A 148 -13.70 -12.77 18.58
CA SER A 148 -12.57 -12.17 19.30
C SER A 148 -12.70 -12.28 20.81
N GLU A 149 -13.91 -12.19 21.38
CA GLU A 149 -14.15 -12.38 22.81
C GLU A 149 -13.72 -13.79 23.31
N LYS A 150 -13.71 -14.79 22.42
CA LYS A 150 -13.27 -16.16 22.74
C LYS A 150 -11.79 -16.39 22.46
N MET A 151 -11.10 -15.45 21.82
CA MET A 151 -9.67 -15.52 21.51
C MET A 151 -8.85 -14.69 22.50
N ASN A 152 -7.73 -15.23 22.99
CA ASN A 152 -6.81 -14.50 23.88
C ASN A 152 -5.43 -14.22 23.24
N THR A 153 -5.04 -15.00 22.23
CA THR A 153 -3.76 -14.86 21.52
C THR A 153 -3.85 -14.08 20.22
N SER A 154 -5.06 -13.79 19.76
CA SER A 154 -5.34 -13.13 18.49
C SER A 154 -6.68 -12.39 18.55
N THR A 155 -6.91 -11.50 17.59
CA THR A 155 -8.17 -10.78 17.40
C THR A 155 -8.68 -11.03 15.99
N MET A 156 -9.99 -11.14 15.82
CA MET A 156 -10.65 -11.20 14.52
C MET A 156 -11.29 -9.86 14.17
N THR A 157 -11.16 -9.44 12.92
CA THR A 157 -11.81 -8.25 12.37
C THR A 157 -12.50 -8.58 11.05
N TRP A 158 -13.52 -7.82 10.69
CA TRP A 158 -14.12 -7.84 9.36
C TRP A 158 -13.58 -6.65 8.57
N ASN A 159 -13.12 -6.88 7.34
CA ASN A 159 -12.74 -5.82 6.41
C ASN A 159 -13.79 -5.80 5.29
N ASP A 160 -14.59 -4.73 5.27
CA ASP A 160 -15.68 -4.55 4.32
C ASP A 160 -15.19 -4.27 2.90
N ASN A 161 -14.10 -3.50 2.76
CA ASN A 161 -13.49 -3.18 1.47
C ASN A 161 -12.99 -4.44 0.75
N ASP A 162 -12.33 -5.33 1.51
CA ASP A 162 -11.77 -6.58 1.00
C ASP A 162 -12.73 -7.77 1.10
N ARG A 163 -13.92 -7.56 1.67
CA ARG A 163 -14.96 -8.54 2.00
C ARG A 163 -14.42 -9.82 2.61
N ARG A 164 -13.61 -9.71 3.67
CA ARG A 164 -13.02 -10.88 4.33
C ARG A 164 -12.82 -10.68 5.82
N PHE A 165 -12.77 -11.80 6.55
CA PHE A 165 -12.31 -11.81 7.94
C PHE A 165 -10.78 -11.82 8.00
N LEU A 166 -10.20 -11.12 8.97
CA LEU A 166 -8.78 -11.17 9.27
C LEU A 166 -8.58 -11.61 10.71
N VAL A 167 -7.72 -12.60 10.91
CA VAL A 167 -7.26 -13.00 12.25
C VAL A 167 -5.85 -12.47 12.44
N THR A 168 -5.66 -11.60 13.41
CA THR A 168 -4.38 -10.95 13.71
C THR A 168 -3.83 -11.47 15.03
N SER A 169 -2.57 -11.93 15.05
CA SER A 169 -1.90 -12.35 16.29
C SER A 169 -1.66 -11.15 17.20
N ASN A 170 -1.78 -11.34 18.52
CA ASN A 170 -1.39 -10.35 19.50
C ASN A 170 0.15 -10.27 19.64
N THR A 171 0.89 -11.21 19.05
CA THR A 171 2.35 -11.22 19.01
C THR A 171 2.85 -10.54 17.74
N ALA A 172 3.55 -9.41 17.94
CA ALA A 172 4.24 -8.69 16.87
C ALA A 172 5.59 -9.33 16.51
N GLY A 173 6.08 -9.07 15.29
CA GLY A 173 7.38 -9.51 14.83
C GLY A 173 7.38 -10.93 14.28
N LYS A 174 8.55 -11.43 13.89
CA LYS A 174 8.71 -12.77 13.27
C LYS A 174 8.29 -13.93 14.17
N ALA A 175 8.18 -13.70 15.47
CA ALA A 175 7.68 -14.68 16.43
C ALA A 175 6.17 -14.93 16.31
N GLY A 176 5.43 -13.97 15.75
CA GLY A 176 4.00 -14.11 15.48
C GLY A 176 3.73 -15.08 14.34
N SER A 177 2.76 -15.96 14.50
CA SER A 177 2.20 -16.76 13.40
C SER A 177 0.70 -16.99 13.58
N VAL A 178 -0.03 -17.04 12.47
CA VAL A 178 -1.43 -17.46 12.42
C VAL A 178 -1.54 -18.47 11.28
N GLY A 179 -1.92 -19.71 11.62
CA GLY A 179 -2.15 -20.78 10.67
C GLY A 179 -3.63 -20.91 10.30
N PHE A 180 -3.91 -21.77 9.33
CA PHE A 180 -5.28 -22.09 8.92
C PHE A 180 -6.12 -22.64 10.07
N ALA A 181 -7.42 -22.39 10.00
CA ALA A 181 -8.37 -23.02 10.92
C ALA A 181 -8.58 -24.50 10.57
N SER A 182 -8.88 -25.31 11.58
CA SER A 182 -9.22 -26.73 11.45
C SER A 182 -10.56 -27.03 12.14
N ALA A 183 -11.23 -28.08 11.67
CA ALA A 183 -12.56 -28.47 12.14
C ALA A 183 -12.59 -28.65 13.67
N PRO A 184 -13.69 -28.25 14.34
CA PRO A 184 -13.86 -28.50 15.77
C PRO A 184 -14.18 -29.98 16.06
N GLU A 185 -13.98 -30.39 17.31
CA GLU A 185 -14.40 -31.72 17.80
C GLU A 185 -15.91 -31.82 18.04
N SER A 186 -16.56 -30.67 18.32
CA SER A 186 -18.00 -30.54 18.58
C SER A 186 -18.48 -29.13 18.27
N GLY A 187 -19.79 -28.96 18.02
CA GLY A 187 -20.40 -27.70 17.63
C GLY A 187 -20.49 -27.53 16.11
N THR A 188 -21.09 -26.42 15.68
CA THR A 188 -21.27 -26.07 14.27
C THR A 188 -19.97 -25.51 13.69
N ASP A 189 -19.48 -26.11 12.61
CA ASP A 189 -18.21 -25.72 11.99
C ASP A 189 -18.30 -24.32 11.32
N LEU A 190 -17.40 -23.43 11.72
CA LEU A 190 -17.29 -22.06 11.18
C LEU A 190 -16.31 -21.92 10.00
N LEU A 191 -15.54 -22.95 9.66
CA LEU A 191 -14.40 -22.87 8.74
C LEU A 191 -14.77 -22.33 7.35
N VAL A 192 -15.84 -22.89 6.77
CA VAL A 192 -16.32 -22.52 5.44
C VAL A 192 -17.00 -21.15 5.47
N LEU A 193 -17.80 -20.90 6.51
CA LEU A 193 -18.54 -19.64 6.67
C LEU A 193 -17.59 -18.44 6.81
N LEU A 194 -16.47 -18.61 7.52
CA LEU A 194 -15.46 -17.57 7.73
C LEU A 194 -14.33 -17.59 6.68
N LYS A 195 -14.32 -18.59 5.79
CA LYS A 195 -13.27 -18.86 4.80
C LYS A 195 -11.85 -18.82 5.37
N LEU A 196 -11.61 -19.54 6.46
CA LEU A 196 -10.32 -19.56 7.18
C LEU A 196 -9.41 -20.75 6.83
N THR A 197 -9.77 -21.53 5.81
CA THR A 197 -8.97 -22.66 5.31
C THR A 197 -8.26 -22.29 4.01
N GLN A 198 -7.16 -23.00 3.72
CA GLN A 198 -6.44 -22.84 2.45
C GLN A 198 -7.36 -23.09 1.23
N GLU A 199 -8.22 -24.10 1.32
CA GLU A 199 -9.19 -24.45 0.26
C GLU A 199 -10.23 -23.36 0.04
N SER A 200 -10.59 -22.61 1.09
CA SER A 200 -11.51 -21.47 1.01
C SER A 200 -10.82 -20.17 0.55
N GLY A 201 -9.52 -20.23 0.22
CA GLY A 201 -8.75 -19.09 -0.25
C GLY A 201 -8.09 -18.25 0.86
N ALA A 202 -8.01 -18.76 2.09
CA ALA A 202 -7.28 -18.06 3.15
C ALA A 202 -5.78 -17.99 2.84
N THR A 203 -5.12 -16.89 3.22
CA THR A 203 -3.70 -16.66 2.97
C THR A 203 -3.02 -16.19 4.26
N PRO A 204 -2.06 -16.96 4.81
CA PRO A 204 -1.29 -16.53 5.97
C PRO A 204 -0.25 -15.48 5.57
N VAL A 205 -0.09 -14.49 6.44
CA VAL A 205 0.91 -13.43 6.33
C VAL A 205 1.75 -13.49 7.60
N SER A 206 3.05 -13.74 7.41
CA SER A 206 4.00 -13.80 8.50
C SER A 206 4.15 -12.45 9.20
N GLY A 207 4.33 -12.49 10.52
CA GLY A 207 4.74 -11.31 11.26
C GLY A 207 6.13 -10.84 10.82
N MET A 208 6.38 -9.55 10.94
CA MET A 208 7.62 -8.93 10.49
C MET A 208 8.17 -8.01 11.56
N ASP A 209 9.47 -8.11 11.85
CA ASP A 209 10.15 -7.18 12.74
C ASP A 209 10.20 -5.78 12.11
N GLY A 210 10.38 -4.75 12.93
CA GLY A 210 10.60 -3.40 12.42
C GLY A 210 11.84 -3.35 11.51
N GLU A 211 11.76 -2.59 10.43
CA GLU A 211 12.85 -2.38 9.48
C GLU A 211 13.25 -0.90 9.41
N THR A 212 14.47 -0.62 8.94
CA THR A 212 14.88 0.76 8.69
C THR A 212 14.16 1.32 7.46
N ILE A 213 13.99 2.64 7.37
CA ILE A 213 13.37 3.24 6.19
C ILE A 213 14.18 2.97 4.91
N VAL A 214 15.50 2.81 5.00
CA VAL A 214 16.35 2.49 3.85
C VAL A 214 16.06 1.07 3.36
N ASP A 215 15.91 0.10 4.27
CA ASP A 215 15.53 -1.27 3.91
C ASP A 215 14.11 -1.32 3.31
N ALA A 216 13.18 -0.56 3.87
CA ALA A 216 11.81 -0.45 3.36
C ALA A 216 11.80 0.12 1.93
N VAL A 217 12.49 1.24 1.69
CA VAL A 217 12.56 1.87 0.36
C VAL A 217 13.28 0.98 -0.65
N THR A 218 14.31 0.25 -0.22
CA THR A 218 15.00 -0.75 -1.06
C THR A 218 14.04 -1.86 -1.47
N THR A 219 13.32 -2.44 -0.50
CA THR A 219 12.33 -3.49 -0.75
C THR A 219 11.23 -3.00 -1.71
N LEU A 220 10.72 -1.78 -1.53
CA LEU A 220 9.69 -1.19 -2.41
C LEU A 220 10.22 -0.89 -3.82
N ALA A 221 11.53 -0.61 -3.96
CA ALA A 221 12.16 -0.42 -5.26
C ALA A 221 12.30 -1.75 -6.03
N ASP A 222 12.56 -2.84 -5.33
CA ASP A 222 12.62 -4.20 -5.89
C ASP A 222 11.22 -4.74 -6.22
N PHE A 223 10.23 -4.41 -5.39
CA PHE A 223 8.83 -4.79 -5.62
C PHE A 223 8.27 -4.20 -6.91
N LEU A 224 8.59 -2.93 -7.19
CA LEU A 224 8.05 -2.23 -8.35
C LEU A 224 9.01 -1.17 -8.89
N SER A 225 9.39 -1.28 -10.16
CA SER A 225 10.26 -0.31 -10.83
C SER A 225 9.52 0.89 -11.43
N LYS A 226 8.18 0.89 -11.42
CA LYS A 226 7.34 1.88 -12.11
C LYS A 226 7.36 3.28 -11.50
N TRP A 227 7.53 3.40 -10.19
CA TRP A 227 7.53 4.70 -9.52
C TRP A 227 8.83 5.47 -9.76
N TYR A 228 8.72 6.80 -9.79
CA TYR A 228 9.83 7.72 -10.02
C TYR A 228 10.09 8.61 -8.80
N GLY A 229 9.04 9.23 -8.26
CA GLY A 229 9.10 10.02 -7.03
C GLY A 229 8.95 9.18 -5.78
N LEU A 230 9.60 9.62 -4.70
CA LEU A 230 9.43 9.09 -3.36
C LEU A 230 9.13 10.24 -2.39
N VAL A 231 8.09 10.09 -1.57
CA VAL A 231 7.83 10.91 -0.39
C VAL A 231 7.58 9.96 0.78
N VAL A 232 8.14 10.24 1.95
CA VAL A 232 7.88 9.49 3.18
C VAL A 232 7.04 10.37 4.10
N THR A 233 5.96 9.81 4.64
CA THR A 233 4.97 10.55 5.43
C THR A 233 5.24 10.52 6.93
N ALA A 234 5.94 9.49 7.39
CA ALA A 234 6.46 9.41 8.74
C ALA A 234 7.59 10.43 8.96
N ALA A 235 7.69 10.98 10.18
CA ALA A 235 8.80 11.84 10.55
C ALA A 235 10.13 11.09 10.44
N LEU A 236 11.11 11.74 9.80
CA LEU A 236 12.45 11.22 9.56
C LEU A 236 13.49 12.08 10.29
N SER A 237 14.48 11.41 10.87
CA SER A 237 15.73 12.03 11.32
C SER A 237 16.59 12.45 10.13
N THR A 238 17.53 13.37 10.37
CA THR A 238 18.51 13.82 9.37
C THR A 238 19.30 12.67 8.74
N ASP A 239 19.69 11.67 9.55
CA ASP A 239 20.43 10.51 9.06
C ASP A 239 19.57 9.58 8.20
N GLU A 240 18.29 9.41 8.54
CA GLU A 240 17.34 8.67 7.70
C GLU A 240 17.11 9.36 6.35
N VAL A 241 16.95 10.70 6.34
CA VAL A 241 16.82 11.49 5.09
C VAL A 241 18.05 11.30 4.21
N LYS A 242 19.26 11.38 4.79
CA LYS A 242 20.53 11.15 4.07
C LYS A 242 20.69 9.70 3.62
N GLY A 243 20.23 8.74 4.41
CA GLY A 243 20.21 7.31 4.04
C GLY A 243 19.38 7.05 2.79
N ILE A 244 18.16 7.60 2.74
CA ILE A 244 17.29 7.53 1.55
C ILE A 244 17.95 8.25 0.37
N ALA A 245 18.52 9.45 0.60
CA ALA A 245 19.21 10.20 -0.44
C ALA A 245 20.38 9.43 -1.07
N ASN A 246 21.19 8.74 -0.25
CA ASN A 246 22.26 7.86 -0.70
C ASN A 246 21.70 6.72 -1.57
N PHE A 247 20.66 6.02 -1.09
CA PHE A 247 20.03 4.93 -1.84
C PHE A 247 19.51 5.41 -3.20
N ILE A 248 18.74 6.51 -3.23
CA ILE A 248 18.13 7.06 -4.45
C ILE A 248 19.20 7.58 -5.42
N GLY A 249 20.29 8.13 -4.91
CA GLY A 249 21.45 8.55 -5.69
C GLY A 249 22.17 7.39 -6.36
N ALA A 250 22.31 6.26 -5.66
CA ALA A 250 23.02 5.06 -6.13
C ALA A 250 22.16 4.08 -6.93
N ALA A 251 20.83 4.15 -6.81
CA ALA A 251 19.91 3.23 -7.48
C ALA A 251 20.10 3.24 -9.01
N GLY A 252 20.22 2.05 -9.61
CA GLY A 252 20.43 1.91 -11.06
C GLY A 252 19.29 2.45 -11.92
N SER A 253 18.08 2.49 -11.36
CA SER A 253 16.92 3.13 -11.99
C SER A 253 16.69 4.52 -11.38
N SER A 254 16.73 5.56 -12.21
CA SER A 254 16.60 6.97 -11.80
C SER A 254 15.34 7.23 -10.97
N ARG A 255 15.49 7.83 -9.79
CA ARG A 255 14.39 8.21 -8.89
C ARG A 255 14.65 9.58 -8.30
N VAL A 256 13.65 10.22 -7.73
CA VAL A 256 13.82 11.47 -6.98
C VAL A 256 13.15 11.35 -5.61
N PHE A 257 13.85 11.81 -4.58
CA PHE A 257 13.34 11.85 -3.21
C PHE A 257 12.88 13.26 -2.86
N GLY A 258 11.62 13.41 -2.47
CA GLY A 258 11.03 14.66 -2.03
C GLY A 258 10.92 14.70 -0.52
N TYR A 259 11.65 15.63 0.11
CA TYR A 259 11.59 15.85 1.55
C TYR A 259 11.06 17.25 1.87
N THR A 260 9.93 17.34 2.57
CA THR A 260 9.46 18.61 3.11
C THR A 260 9.99 18.75 4.53
N THR A 261 10.64 19.88 4.83
CA THR A 261 11.01 20.23 6.20
C THR A 261 10.06 21.30 6.73
N GLN A 262 9.71 21.19 8.01
CA GLN A 262 9.01 22.25 8.75
C GLN A 262 9.93 22.96 9.76
N ASP A 263 11.20 22.54 9.83
CA ASP A 263 12.20 23.19 10.68
C ASP A 263 12.54 24.57 10.11
N THR A 264 12.27 25.62 10.89
CA THR A 264 12.54 27.01 10.52
C THR A 264 14.03 27.33 10.44
N ALA A 265 14.91 26.48 10.96
CA ALA A 265 16.37 26.68 10.85
C ALA A 265 16.83 26.82 9.39
N VAL A 266 16.14 26.18 8.43
CA VAL A 266 16.45 26.30 7.00
C VAL A 266 16.17 27.70 6.41
N LEU A 267 15.44 28.55 7.12
CA LEU A 267 15.15 29.92 6.72
C LEU A 267 16.25 30.90 7.17
N ASP A 268 17.09 30.51 8.12
CA ASP A 268 18.17 31.32 8.65
C ASP A 268 19.46 31.06 7.85
N SER A 269 19.88 32.04 7.06
CA SER A 269 21.10 31.97 6.24
C SER A 269 22.40 31.77 7.02
N THR A 270 22.38 31.95 8.34
CA THR A 270 23.54 31.74 9.22
C THR A 270 23.67 30.31 9.74
N LYS A 271 22.59 29.50 9.62
CA LYS A 271 22.59 28.08 9.95
C LYS A 271 23.19 27.27 8.80
N ALA A 272 23.98 26.27 9.18
CA ALA A 272 24.67 25.38 8.24
C ALA A 272 24.55 23.89 8.63
N ASP A 273 23.99 23.63 9.81
CA ASP A 273 23.73 22.30 10.37
C ASP A 273 22.30 21.80 10.08
N ASP A 274 21.45 22.65 9.50
CA ASP A 274 20.10 22.28 9.08
C ASP A 274 20.11 21.28 7.91
N ILE A 275 18.98 20.59 7.73
CA ILE A 275 18.86 19.53 6.73
C ILE A 275 19.13 20.01 5.30
N ALA A 276 18.70 21.21 4.90
CA ALA A 276 18.91 21.71 3.55
C ALA A 276 20.40 22.02 3.29
N SER A 277 21.07 22.63 4.26
CA SER A 277 22.52 22.87 4.22
C SER A 277 23.32 21.57 4.15
N GLN A 278 22.97 20.57 4.98
CA GLN A 278 23.64 19.27 4.96
C GLN A 278 23.44 18.51 3.63
N LEU A 279 22.21 18.51 3.08
CA LEU A 279 21.93 17.87 1.79
C LEU A 279 22.70 18.55 0.64
N LYS A 280 22.81 19.89 0.68
CA LYS A 280 23.59 20.67 -0.28
C LYS A 280 25.08 20.38 -0.18
N GLN A 281 25.63 20.32 1.04
CA GLN A 281 27.04 20.01 1.28
C GLN A 281 27.41 18.61 0.77
N ALA A 282 26.52 17.64 0.98
CA ALA A 282 26.68 16.27 0.50
C ALA A 282 26.50 16.11 -1.04
N LYS A 283 26.05 17.16 -1.74
CA LYS A 283 25.87 17.20 -3.20
C LYS A 283 24.91 16.14 -3.74
N TYR A 284 23.82 15.86 -3.01
CA TYR A 284 22.79 14.95 -3.50
C TYR A 284 22.09 15.52 -4.73
N GLN A 285 22.16 14.81 -5.86
CA GLN A 285 21.63 15.27 -7.14
C GLN A 285 20.13 14.97 -7.35
N ARG A 286 19.59 14.02 -6.58
CA ARG A 286 18.24 13.45 -6.77
C ARG A 286 17.35 13.64 -5.53
N VAL A 287 17.63 14.70 -4.78
CA VAL A 287 16.84 15.09 -3.61
C VAL A 287 16.23 16.46 -3.90
N PHE A 288 14.92 16.56 -3.73
CA PHE A 288 14.17 17.80 -3.76
C PHE A 288 13.72 18.12 -2.34
N THR A 289 14.23 19.22 -1.79
CA THR A 289 13.85 19.66 -0.44
C THR A 289 13.19 21.02 -0.50
N GLN A 290 12.12 21.19 0.28
CA GLN A 290 11.49 22.50 0.46
C GLN A 290 11.00 22.68 1.89
N TYR A 291 10.96 23.93 2.32
CA TYR A 291 10.33 24.33 3.57
C TYR A 291 8.83 24.54 3.36
N SER A 292 8.01 24.16 4.34
CA SER A 292 6.59 24.48 4.37
C SER A 292 6.09 24.61 5.81
N ALA A 293 5.56 25.80 6.15
CA ALA A 293 4.93 26.03 7.45
C ALA A 293 3.54 25.38 7.54
N SER A 294 2.84 25.20 6.42
CA SER A 294 1.42 24.82 6.40
C SER A 294 1.18 23.31 6.33
N THR A 295 2.11 22.57 5.72
CA THR A 295 1.96 21.11 5.56
C THR A 295 3.32 20.40 5.51
N PRO A 296 3.47 19.24 6.18
CA PRO A 296 4.68 18.43 6.12
C PRO A 296 4.81 17.62 4.82
N TYR A 297 3.87 17.72 3.87
CA TYR A 297 3.87 16.91 2.64
C TYR A 297 3.88 17.74 1.36
N ALA A 298 4.32 18.99 1.44
CA ALA A 298 4.29 19.91 0.31
C ALA A 298 5.03 19.36 -0.93
N THR A 299 6.07 18.53 -0.74
CA THR A 299 6.83 17.92 -1.85
C THR A 299 5.97 17.01 -2.71
N ALA A 300 4.93 16.38 -2.16
CA ALA A 300 3.97 15.59 -2.92
C ALA A 300 3.20 16.46 -3.94
N SER A 301 2.81 17.68 -3.56
CA SER A 301 2.19 18.64 -4.47
C SER A 301 3.17 19.06 -5.59
N ALA A 302 4.40 19.42 -5.23
CA ALA A 302 5.41 19.81 -6.21
C ALA A 302 5.68 18.67 -7.22
N PHE A 303 5.72 17.42 -6.76
CA PHE A 303 5.86 16.25 -7.63
C PHE A 303 4.65 16.02 -8.51
N GLY A 304 3.42 16.11 -8.00
CA GLY A 304 2.22 15.98 -8.84
C GLY A 304 2.20 16.97 -10.01
N ARG A 305 2.75 18.17 -9.80
CA ARG A 305 2.89 19.18 -10.86
C ARG A 305 4.04 18.88 -11.82
N ALA A 306 5.20 18.48 -11.30
CA ALA A 306 6.41 18.25 -12.09
C ALA A 306 6.35 16.96 -12.93
N PHE A 307 5.55 15.97 -12.50
CA PHE A 307 5.48 14.65 -13.10
C PHE A 307 4.64 14.57 -14.39
N TYR A 308 3.94 15.66 -14.74
CA TYR A 308 3.11 15.74 -15.95
C TYR A 308 3.88 16.14 -17.23
N VAL A 309 5.22 16.18 -17.20
CA VAL A 309 5.99 16.53 -18.40
C VAL A 309 5.75 15.50 -19.51
N ASN A 310 5.16 15.95 -20.62
CA ASN A 310 4.97 15.11 -21.80
C ASN A 310 6.26 15.08 -22.64
N PHE A 311 7.02 14.00 -22.51
CA PHE A 311 8.30 13.81 -23.21
C PHE A 311 8.18 13.68 -24.74
N ASN A 312 6.98 13.49 -25.28
CA ASN A 312 6.73 13.41 -26.72
C ASN A 312 6.29 14.76 -27.33
N GLY A 313 6.11 15.80 -26.50
CA GLY A 313 5.67 17.12 -26.94
C GLY A 313 6.79 18.17 -26.89
N ASN A 314 6.66 19.21 -27.72
CA ASN A 314 7.55 20.37 -27.66
C ASN A 314 7.16 21.31 -26.51
N ASN A 315 8.15 21.87 -25.80
CA ASN A 315 7.97 22.86 -24.72
C ASN A 315 7.09 22.41 -23.54
N THR A 316 7.13 21.12 -23.19
CA THR A 316 6.31 20.52 -22.13
C THR A 316 6.97 20.55 -20.75
N THR A 317 8.22 21.02 -20.64
CA THR A 317 8.93 21.15 -19.37
C THR A 317 8.23 22.14 -18.46
N ILE A 318 7.81 21.69 -17.28
CA ILE A 318 7.10 22.52 -16.31
C ILE A 318 8.13 23.17 -15.38
N THR A 319 8.19 24.51 -15.40
CA THR A 319 8.93 25.27 -14.40
C THR A 319 8.02 25.52 -13.20
N LEU A 320 8.47 25.12 -12.00
CA LEU A 320 7.71 25.32 -10.75
C LEU A 320 7.71 26.79 -10.27
N LYS A 321 8.61 27.62 -10.80
CA LYS A 321 8.69 29.06 -10.49
C LYS A 321 7.36 29.76 -10.82
N PHE A 322 6.79 30.44 -9.83
CA PHE A 322 5.53 31.19 -9.90
C PHE A 322 4.25 30.36 -10.11
N LYS A 323 4.28 29.04 -9.87
CA LYS A 323 3.07 28.22 -9.84
C LYS A 323 2.45 28.30 -8.44
N GLN A 324 1.14 28.58 -8.41
CA GLN A 324 0.28 28.54 -7.23
C GLN A 324 -0.35 27.17 -7.13
#